data_AF-A0A9X3C3N9-F1
#
_entry.id   AF-A0A9X3C3N9-F1
#
_cell.length_a   1.000
_cell.length_b   1.000
_cell.length_c   1.000
_cell.angle_alpha   90.00
_cell.angle_beta   90.00
_cell.angle_gamma   90.00
#
_symmetry.space_group_name_H-M   'P 1'
#
loop_
_entity.id
_entity.type
_entity.pdbx_description
1 polymer ?
#
loop_
_entity_poly.entity_id
_entity_poly.type
_entity_poly.pdbx_seq_one_letter_code
_entity_poly.pdbx_strand_id
1 'polypeptide(L)'
;MVAGVDVGNHTTEIVVARVSGQVVERVVHGQAPTRGRKGSVESLEGAAALLHKLQVEAGVEVDEVLLAALRPVDTATAPLPPPSSPRSPVRSLRAVDASTPAGTGFGVGRHRPLGILRGDVVAGPAVVSVDAATDFEVAAREIDAAVARGWNVVGVIAAQDDAVLIRNRISVDVPVVDEVALDDVEPGALIAVEVVAEGRAYRAMADPIALCVALELGHDRIAKVAEFTRELADSPALAVTPRTGPPEPPAVDDDYVDCTVDGEVVRYSPAQAHVVLRLAPPGNVVEVRLKAVRSARDGLAVDDAFFTDLSSIDDGAWLRRGVADTRGTVVALLAADLVTDAAETLARLTGRPSRTVAGEPAAAAVGARTTPGLPPGTVVCDIGGGTVDLIGDDREVTAAGAGEAITTAVARVLGIPRALAERVKRTPALRVEGPHVAHEEDGRRLFLDSPAPADAIGRLCTRGSAGLVPFSHKLAAEEWRSLRLAVKQETVAANIVRCLRAFDEPPPALVLAGGGALDDELLRTVSEALRTTSTVVGRANVDAQHGPRFAVASGLVHLYAQA
;
A
#
# COMPACT_ATOMS: atom_id res chain seq x y z
N MET A 1 -20.45 -32.52 20.46
CA MET A 1 -19.11 -31.89 20.57
C MET A 1 -18.74 -31.40 19.18
N VAL A 2 -18.33 -30.15 19.03
CA VAL A 2 -17.98 -29.59 17.72
C VAL A 2 -16.59 -28.96 17.74
N ALA A 3 -15.95 -28.88 16.59
CA ALA A 3 -14.71 -28.14 16.41
C ALA A 3 -14.88 -27.06 15.33
N GLY A 4 -14.71 -25.80 15.70
CA GLY A 4 -14.53 -24.72 14.75
C GLY A 4 -13.08 -24.69 14.29
N VAL A 5 -12.86 -24.71 12.97
CA VAL A 5 -11.54 -24.76 12.34
C VAL A 5 -11.37 -23.56 11.43
N ASP A 6 -10.38 -22.73 11.75
CA ASP A 6 -9.92 -21.64 10.90
C ASP A 6 -8.58 -22.00 10.26
N VAL A 7 -8.55 -22.04 8.93
CA VAL A 7 -7.32 -22.28 8.17
C VAL A 7 -6.86 -20.96 7.56
N GLY A 8 -6.10 -20.18 8.32
CA GLY A 8 -5.50 -18.94 7.83
C GLY A 8 -4.25 -19.15 6.96
N ASN A 9 -3.70 -18.06 6.40
CA ASN A 9 -2.50 -18.12 5.53
C ASN A 9 -1.22 -18.56 6.27
N HIS A 10 -1.09 -18.21 7.55
CA HIS A 10 0.10 -18.51 8.35
C HIS A 10 -0.18 -19.37 9.58
N THR A 11 -1.43 -19.41 10.03
CA THR A 11 -1.80 -20.15 11.24
C THR A 11 -3.15 -20.80 11.03
N THR A 12 -3.24 -22.06 11.44
CA THR A 12 -4.49 -22.80 11.62
C THR A 12 -4.88 -22.74 13.09
N GLU A 13 -6.12 -22.39 13.38
CA GLU A 13 -6.66 -22.22 14.73
C GLU A 13 -7.89 -23.11 14.91
N ILE A 14 -7.96 -23.81 16.03
CA ILE A 14 -9.07 -24.72 16.33
C ILE A 14 -9.61 -24.44 17.73
N VAL A 15 -10.93 -24.37 17.83
CA VAL A 15 -11.67 -24.34 19.10
C VAL A 15 -12.60 -25.54 19.16
N VAL A 16 -12.42 -26.40 20.17
CA VAL A 16 -13.31 -27.53 20.46
C VAL A 16 -14.23 -27.15 21.62
N ALA A 17 -15.53 -27.36 21.42
CA ALA A 17 -16.54 -27.01 22.42
C ALA A 17 -17.68 -28.01 22.50
N ARG A 18 -18.24 -28.12 23.71
CA ARG A 18 -19.52 -28.75 23.97
C ARG A 18 -20.61 -27.70 23.78
N VAL A 19 -21.51 -27.96 22.85
CA VAL A 19 -22.68 -27.11 22.58
C VAL A 19 -23.91 -27.79 23.17
N SER A 20 -24.69 -27.06 23.95
CA SER A 20 -25.93 -27.54 24.57
C SER A 20 -27.02 -26.47 24.44
N GLY A 21 -27.83 -26.57 23.39
CA GLY A 21 -28.66 -25.45 22.93
C GLY A 21 -27.76 -24.29 22.49
N GLN A 22 -28.08 -23.07 22.94
CA GLN A 22 -27.27 -21.87 22.67
C GLN A 22 -26.06 -21.70 23.59
N VAL A 23 -25.85 -22.63 24.53
CA VAL A 23 -24.72 -22.56 25.47
C VAL A 23 -23.49 -23.23 24.87
N VAL A 24 -22.42 -22.45 24.75
CA VAL A 24 -21.10 -22.92 24.28
C VAL A 24 -20.15 -23.06 25.46
N GLU A 25 -19.79 -24.30 25.79
CA GLU A 25 -18.77 -24.63 26.79
C GLU A 25 -17.49 -25.08 26.08
N ARG A 26 -16.44 -24.26 26.16
CA ARG A 26 -15.16 -24.54 25.49
C ARG A 26 -14.39 -25.61 26.26
N VAL A 27 -13.82 -26.54 25.52
CA VAL A 27 -13.11 -27.71 26.08
C VAL A 27 -11.60 -27.57 25.89
N VAL A 28 -11.17 -27.37 24.65
CA VAL A 28 -9.75 -27.23 24.30
C VAL A 28 -9.61 -26.36 23.06
N HIS A 29 -8.48 -25.68 22.92
CA HIS A 29 -8.14 -24.90 21.74
C HIS A 29 -6.66 -25.09 21.41
N GLY A 30 -6.29 -24.82 20.16
CA GLY A 30 -4.89 -24.89 19.75
C GLY A 30 -4.65 -24.28 18.39
N GLN A 31 -3.38 -23.98 18.12
CA GLN A 31 -2.95 -23.39 16.86
C GLN A 31 -1.66 -24.03 16.37
N ALA A 32 -1.46 -24.02 15.05
CA ALA A 32 -0.23 -24.48 14.42
C ALA A 32 0.07 -23.66 13.15
N PRO A 33 1.33 -23.54 12.72
CA PRO A 33 1.66 -22.93 11.44
C PRO A 33 0.93 -23.63 10.29
N THR A 34 0.29 -22.87 9.41
CA THR A 34 -0.33 -23.41 8.19
C THR A 34 0.76 -23.95 7.27
N ARG A 35 0.56 -25.16 6.75
CA ARG A 35 1.44 -25.78 5.75
C ARG A 35 0.84 -25.61 4.36
N GLY A 36 1.68 -25.29 3.37
CA GLY A 36 1.21 -25.01 2.02
C GLY A 36 0.33 -23.75 1.92
N ARG A 37 -0.42 -23.64 0.82
CA ARG A 37 -1.35 -22.52 0.56
C ARG A 37 -2.64 -22.74 1.37
N LYS A 38 -3.27 -21.66 1.87
CA LYS A 38 -4.62 -21.71 2.46
C LYS A 38 -5.60 -22.45 1.55
N GLY A 39 -6.29 -23.45 2.09
CA GLY A 39 -7.24 -24.30 1.37
C GLY A 39 -6.61 -25.42 0.53
N SER A 40 -5.27 -25.55 0.51
CA SER A 40 -4.59 -26.69 -0.13
C SER A 40 -4.72 -27.97 0.69
N VAL A 41 -4.54 -29.13 0.06
CA VAL A 41 -4.56 -30.44 0.75
C VAL A 41 -3.57 -30.47 1.92
N GLU A 42 -2.36 -29.96 1.73
CA GLU A 42 -1.32 -29.91 2.78
C GLU A 42 -1.78 -29.08 3.99
N SER A 43 -2.49 -27.96 3.76
CA SER A 43 -3.03 -27.13 4.84
C SER A 43 -4.11 -27.85 5.63
N LEU A 44 -4.95 -28.63 4.95
CA LEU A 44 -6.04 -29.40 5.57
C LEU A 44 -5.53 -30.65 6.30
N GLU A 45 -4.47 -31.28 5.81
CA GLU A 45 -3.75 -32.33 6.55
C GLU A 45 -3.15 -31.80 7.85
N GLY A 46 -2.56 -30.59 7.79
CA GLY A 46 -2.10 -29.88 8.98
C GLY A 46 -3.22 -29.60 9.99
N ALA A 47 -4.38 -29.15 9.51
CA ALA A 47 -5.56 -28.91 10.35
C ALA A 47 -6.09 -30.21 10.99
N ALA A 48 -6.20 -31.29 10.22
CA ALA A 48 -6.63 -32.60 10.72
C ALA A 48 -5.67 -33.15 11.78
N ALA A 49 -4.35 -33.01 11.58
CA ALA A 49 -3.34 -33.42 12.55
C ALA A 49 -3.42 -32.60 13.85
N LEU A 50 -3.65 -31.28 13.75
CA LEU A 50 -3.86 -30.41 14.92
C LEU A 50 -5.14 -30.82 15.67
N LEU A 51 -6.24 -31.06 14.97
CA LEU A 51 -7.50 -31.51 15.57
C LEU A 51 -7.31 -32.82 16.34
N HIS A 52 -6.66 -33.81 15.72
CA HIS A 52 -6.38 -35.09 16.37
C HIS A 52 -5.55 -34.92 17.64
N LYS A 53 -4.50 -34.08 17.59
CA LYS A 53 -3.69 -33.76 18.76
C LYS A 53 -4.53 -33.18 19.90
N LEU A 54 -5.42 -32.22 19.61
CA LEU A 54 -6.27 -31.58 20.62
C LEU A 54 -7.29 -32.56 21.24
N GLN A 55 -7.85 -33.46 20.44
CA GLN A 55 -8.71 -34.53 20.93
C GLN A 55 -7.99 -35.45 21.92
N VAL A 56 -6.77 -35.87 21.58
CA VAL A 56 -5.94 -36.73 22.43
C VAL A 56 -5.56 -36.02 23.73
N GLU A 57 -5.14 -34.75 23.66
CA GLU A 57 -4.76 -33.94 24.82
C GLU A 57 -5.93 -33.72 25.79
N ALA A 58 -7.14 -33.50 25.27
CA ALA A 58 -8.33 -33.25 26.08
C ALA A 58 -9.13 -34.52 26.44
N GLY A 59 -8.80 -35.67 25.86
CA GLY A 59 -9.55 -36.91 26.05
C GLY A 59 -10.99 -36.84 25.54
N VAL A 60 -11.22 -36.15 24.42
CA VAL A 60 -12.54 -35.95 23.82
C VAL A 60 -12.58 -36.35 22.35
N GLU A 61 -13.77 -36.64 21.86
CA GLU A 61 -14.03 -36.92 20.45
C GLU A 61 -14.97 -35.85 19.88
N VAL A 62 -14.64 -35.32 18.70
CA VAL A 62 -15.41 -34.26 18.03
C VAL A 62 -16.41 -34.87 17.06
N ASP A 63 -17.70 -34.64 17.28
CA ASP A 63 -18.76 -35.23 16.45
C ASP A 63 -18.85 -34.55 15.07
N GLU A 64 -18.54 -33.26 14.99
CA GLU A 64 -18.69 -32.46 13.78
C GLU A 64 -17.65 -31.33 13.68
N VAL A 65 -17.15 -31.10 12.47
CA VAL A 65 -16.16 -30.05 12.17
C VAL A 65 -16.81 -28.92 11.38
N LEU A 66 -16.56 -27.69 11.81
CA LEU A 66 -17.18 -26.48 11.27
C LEU A 66 -16.10 -25.64 10.62
N LEU A 67 -16.37 -25.17 9.40
CA LEU A 67 -15.44 -24.42 8.58
C LEU A 67 -16.06 -23.11 8.10
N ALA A 68 -15.17 -22.16 7.79
CA ALA A 68 -15.49 -20.98 7.02
C ALA A 68 -15.14 -21.18 5.54
N ALA A 69 -15.86 -20.51 4.64
CA ALA A 69 -15.52 -20.45 3.23
C ALA A 69 -14.18 -19.70 3.05
N LEU A 70 -13.20 -20.33 2.39
CA LEU A 70 -11.84 -19.80 2.28
C LEU A 70 -11.69 -18.95 1.02
N ARG A 71 -11.21 -17.71 1.17
CA ARG A 71 -10.85 -16.80 0.07
C ARG A 71 -9.34 -16.49 0.07
N PRO A 72 -8.57 -16.87 -0.96
CA PRO A 72 -7.17 -16.52 -1.07
C PRO A 72 -6.98 -15.12 -1.66
N VAL A 73 -5.98 -14.39 -1.17
CA VAL A 73 -5.51 -13.11 -1.71
C VAL A 73 -4.13 -13.31 -2.32
N ASP A 74 -3.86 -12.72 -3.49
CA ASP A 74 -2.50 -12.65 -4.02
C ASP A 74 -1.85 -11.33 -3.64
N THR A 75 -0.64 -11.39 -3.10
CA THR A 75 0.15 -10.20 -2.71
C THR A 75 1.54 -10.27 -3.31
N ALA A 76 1.88 -9.26 -4.10
CA ALA A 76 3.13 -9.19 -4.84
C ALA A 76 3.71 -7.76 -4.87
N THR A 77 4.96 -7.62 -5.30
CA THR A 77 5.56 -6.31 -5.64
C THR A 77 5.58 -6.16 -7.16
N ALA A 78 5.17 -4.99 -7.66
CA ALA A 78 5.22 -4.62 -9.06
C ALA A 78 6.00 -3.31 -9.26
N PRO A 79 6.80 -3.18 -10.33
CA PRO A 79 7.53 -1.94 -10.64
C PRO A 79 6.60 -0.95 -11.34
N LEU A 80 5.61 -0.43 -10.61
CA LEU A 80 4.65 0.53 -11.16
C LEU A 80 5.22 1.95 -11.12
N PRO A 81 4.84 2.82 -12.07
CA PRO A 81 5.10 4.24 -11.98
C PRO A 81 4.48 4.83 -10.70
N PRO A 82 5.01 5.94 -10.17
CA PRO A 82 4.40 6.61 -9.03
C PRO A 82 2.94 6.97 -9.28
N PRO A 83 2.14 7.07 -8.20
CA PRO A 83 0.75 7.47 -8.29
C PRO A 83 0.57 8.76 -9.08
N SER A 84 -0.51 8.85 -9.85
CA SER A 84 -0.88 10.09 -10.54
C SER A 84 -2.40 10.26 -10.55
N SER A 85 -2.89 11.41 -10.11
CA SER A 85 -4.34 11.62 -10.02
C SER A 85 -4.97 11.82 -11.42
N PRO A 86 -5.87 10.92 -11.89
CA PRO A 86 -6.56 11.09 -13.17
C PRO A 86 -7.58 12.25 -13.14
N ARG A 87 -7.90 12.76 -11.94
CA ARG A 87 -8.84 13.86 -11.70
C ARG A 87 -8.14 15.22 -11.56
N SER A 88 -6.81 15.25 -11.63
CA SER A 88 -6.04 16.49 -11.53
C SER A 88 -6.34 17.41 -12.72
N PRO A 89 -6.63 18.71 -12.48
CA PRO A 89 -6.84 19.69 -13.54
C PRO A 89 -5.54 20.05 -14.28
N VAL A 90 -4.40 19.52 -13.84
CA VAL A 90 -3.08 19.71 -14.46
C VAL A 90 -2.45 18.36 -14.78
N ARG A 91 -1.42 18.38 -15.63
CA ARG A 91 -0.56 17.23 -15.89
C ARG A 91 0.92 17.64 -15.86
N SER A 92 1.77 16.76 -15.33
CA SER A 92 3.22 16.86 -15.54
C SER A 92 3.52 16.42 -16.97
N LEU A 93 4.33 17.20 -17.66
CA LEU A 93 4.88 16.84 -18.95
C LEU A 93 6.22 16.12 -18.80
N ARG A 94 6.96 16.38 -17.71
CA ARG A 94 8.26 15.76 -17.42
C ARG A 94 8.09 14.30 -17.00
N ALA A 95 8.92 13.41 -17.55
CA ALA A 95 9.04 12.03 -17.08
C ALA A 95 9.48 11.98 -15.61
N VAL A 96 9.06 10.92 -14.92
CA VAL A 96 9.27 10.75 -13.47
C VAL A 96 10.72 10.43 -13.15
N ASP A 97 11.36 9.61 -13.98
CA ASP A 97 12.73 9.12 -13.85
C ASP A 97 13.77 10.08 -14.46
N ALA A 98 13.32 11.15 -15.10
CA ALA A 98 14.20 12.19 -15.62
C ALA A 98 15.08 12.77 -14.51
N SER A 99 16.35 13.03 -14.81
CA SER A 99 17.34 13.36 -13.77
C SER A 99 18.29 14.51 -14.11
N THR A 100 18.22 15.04 -15.33
CA THR A 100 19.21 15.93 -15.94
C THR A 100 18.69 17.33 -16.30
N PRO A 101 17.74 17.94 -15.55
CA PRO A 101 17.29 19.29 -15.86
C PRO A 101 18.45 20.29 -15.71
N ALA A 102 18.37 21.42 -16.40
CA ALA A 102 19.44 22.40 -16.44
C ALA A 102 18.96 23.84 -16.30
N GLY A 103 19.87 24.72 -15.89
CA GLY A 103 19.53 26.09 -15.51
C GLY A 103 18.92 26.14 -14.12
N THR A 104 18.39 27.29 -13.73
CA THR A 104 17.70 27.44 -12.44
C THR A 104 16.60 28.49 -12.55
N GLY A 105 15.64 28.44 -11.63
CA GLY A 105 14.53 29.39 -11.56
C GLY A 105 13.25 28.80 -12.12
N PHE A 106 12.25 29.66 -12.32
CA PHE A 106 10.94 29.27 -12.81
C PHE A 106 10.46 30.24 -13.88
N GLY A 107 9.61 29.74 -14.78
CA GLY A 107 9.02 30.50 -15.86
C GLY A 107 7.61 30.01 -16.16
N VAL A 108 6.71 30.93 -16.48
CA VAL A 108 5.35 30.61 -16.91
C VAL A 108 5.10 31.32 -18.21
N GLY A 109 4.73 30.59 -19.25
CA GLY A 109 4.53 31.16 -20.57
C GLY A 109 3.70 30.29 -21.48
N ARG A 110 3.33 30.84 -22.63
CA ARG A 110 2.59 30.09 -23.64
C ARG A 110 3.53 29.17 -24.40
N HIS A 111 3.07 27.95 -24.65
CA HIS A 111 3.77 26.92 -25.40
C HIS A 111 4.05 27.38 -26.84
N ARG A 112 5.32 27.37 -27.24
CA ARG A 112 5.77 27.67 -28.60
C ARG A 112 6.71 26.57 -29.08
N PRO A 113 6.26 25.67 -29.98
CA PRO A 113 7.17 24.78 -30.69
C PRO A 113 8.30 25.54 -31.37
N LEU A 114 9.51 25.01 -31.30
CA LEU A 114 10.73 25.65 -31.83
C LEU A 114 10.55 26.16 -33.27
N GLY A 115 9.88 25.38 -34.12
CA GLY A 115 9.63 25.74 -35.52
C GLY A 115 8.83 27.04 -35.71
N ILE A 116 7.98 27.42 -34.75
CA ILE A 116 7.18 28.65 -34.80
C ILE A 116 8.06 29.89 -34.60
N LEU A 117 9.18 29.77 -33.89
CA LEU A 117 10.00 30.92 -33.52
C LEU A 117 10.62 31.64 -34.73
N ARG A 118 10.68 30.99 -35.90
CA ARG A 118 11.15 31.57 -37.17
C ARG A 118 10.18 32.59 -37.77
N GLY A 119 8.92 32.59 -37.36
CA GLY A 119 7.90 33.54 -37.79
C GLY A 119 7.92 34.86 -37.02
N ASP A 120 6.82 35.60 -37.12
CA ASP A 120 6.63 36.86 -36.42
C ASP A 120 6.65 36.69 -34.90
N VAL A 121 7.25 37.66 -34.22
CA VAL A 121 7.35 37.66 -32.75
C VAL A 121 5.96 37.84 -32.14
N VAL A 122 5.55 36.89 -31.32
CA VAL A 122 4.33 37.02 -30.52
C VAL A 122 4.68 37.57 -29.14
N ALA A 123 4.00 38.65 -28.73
CA ALA A 123 4.25 39.28 -27.44
C ALA A 123 3.86 38.38 -26.25
N GLY A 124 4.61 38.53 -25.16
CA GLY A 124 4.38 37.84 -23.89
C GLY A 124 5.39 36.70 -23.62
N PRO A 125 5.38 36.13 -22.41
CA PRO A 125 6.27 35.04 -22.02
C PRO A 125 6.04 33.76 -22.85
N ALA A 126 7.11 33.16 -23.35
CA ALA A 126 7.08 31.93 -24.14
C ALA A 126 7.86 30.81 -23.45
N VAL A 127 7.25 29.62 -23.38
CA VAL A 127 7.94 28.36 -23.07
C VAL A 127 8.15 27.62 -24.37
N VAL A 128 9.41 27.42 -24.73
CA VAL A 128 9.80 26.84 -26.03
C VAL A 128 9.90 25.32 -25.90
N SER A 129 9.30 24.57 -26.82
CA SER A 129 9.48 23.12 -26.88
C SER A 129 10.41 22.69 -28.02
N VAL A 130 11.28 21.72 -27.71
CA VAL A 130 12.19 21.07 -28.65
C VAL A 130 11.72 19.63 -28.85
N ASP A 131 11.37 19.29 -30.10
CA ASP A 131 10.90 17.96 -30.45
C ASP A 131 12.03 16.92 -30.45
N ALA A 132 11.64 15.64 -30.54
CA ALA A 132 12.57 14.52 -30.48
C ALA A 132 13.50 14.39 -31.70
N ALA A 133 13.20 15.09 -32.81
CA ALA A 133 13.93 15.01 -34.07
C ALA A 133 14.97 16.13 -34.24
N THR A 134 14.88 17.18 -33.42
CA THR A 134 15.75 18.35 -33.49
C THR A 134 17.00 18.16 -32.65
N ASP A 135 18.17 18.29 -33.29
CA ASP A 135 19.46 18.28 -32.60
C ASP A 135 19.63 19.48 -31.65
N PHE A 136 20.23 19.24 -30.47
CA PHE A 136 20.39 20.26 -29.43
C PHE A 136 21.17 21.51 -29.89
N GLU A 137 22.12 21.40 -30.83
CA GLU A 137 22.86 22.56 -31.35
C GLU A 137 21.97 23.43 -32.22
N VAL A 138 21.11 22.79 -33.03
CA VAL A 138 20.12 23.49 -33.84
C VAL A 138 19.11 24.18 -32.92
N ALA A 139 18.60 23.47 -31.90
CA ALA A 139 17.68 24.03 -30.93
C ALA A 139 18.25 25.27 -30.24
N ALA A 140 19.47 25.19 -29.70
CA ALA A 140 20.11 26.31 -29.02
C ALA A 140 20.29 27.52 -29.96
N ARG A 141 20.75 27.30 -31.19
CA ARG A 141 20.93 28.37 -32.18
C ARG A 141 19.61 29.06 -32.54
N GLU A 142 18.54 28.30 -32.73
CA GLU A 142 17.22 28.85 -33.08
C GLU A 142 16.60 29.61 -31.90
N ILE A 143 16.79 29.15 -30.67
CA ILE A 143 16.37 29.85 -29.44
C ILE A 143 17.10 31.20 -29.33
N ASP A 144 18.42 31.24 -29.49
CA ASP A 144 19.18 32.49 -29.42
C ASP A 144 18.81 33.46 -30.54
N ALA A 145 18.61 32.95 -31.75
CA ALA A 145 18.14 33.77 -32.86
C ALA A 145 16.74 34.36 -32.57
N ALA A 146 15.86 33.61 -31.90
CA ALA A 146 14.54 34.08 -31.50
C ALA A 146 14.62 35.17 -30.42
N VAL A 147 15.46 34.97 -29.40
CA VAL A 147 15.72 35.98 -28.36
C VAL A 147 16.25 37.27 -28.99
N ALA A 148 17.20 37.17 -29.92
CA ALA A 148 17.74 38.34 -30.64
C ALA A 148 16.68 39.07 -31.48
N ARG A 149 15.65 38.36 -31.98
CA ARG A 149 14.49 38.95 -32.65
C ARG A 149 13.49 39.61 -31.69
N GLY A 150 13.61 39.39 -30.38
CA GLY A 150 12.76 39.97 -29.34
C GLY A 150 11.74 39.02 -28.72
N TRP A 151 11.86 37.71 -28.93
CA TRP A 151 11.04 36.73 -28.19
C TRP A 151 11.39 36.75 -26.70
N ASN A 152 10.38 36.81 -25.83
CA ASN A 152 10.55 36.69 -24.38
C ASN A 152 10.50 35.21 -23.96
N VAL A 153 11.61 34.50 -24.15
CA VAL A 153 11.74 33.09 -23.72
C VAL A 153 11.97 33.06 -22.22
N VAL A 154 11.06 32.39 -21.48
CA VAL A 154 11.11 32.25 -20.02
C VAL A 154 11.38 30.82 -19.55
N GLY A 155 11.46 29.89 -20.48
CA GLY A 155 11.65 28.47 -20.19
C GLY A 155 11.78 27.64 -21.46
N VAL A 156 12.44 26.50 -21.35
CA VAL A 156 12.60 25.53 -22.44
C VAL A 156 12.22 24.15 -21.95
N ILE A 157 11.48 23.40 -22.77
CA ILE A 157 11.18 21.98 -22.56
C ILE A 157 11.69 21.16 -23.74
N ALA A 158 12.31 20.02 -23.51
CA ALA A 158 12.87 19.16 -24.54
C ALA A 158 12.34 17.73 -24.43
N ALA A 159 12.03 17.11 -25.57
CA ALA A 159 11.60 15.71 -25.59
C ALA A 159 12.74 14.73 -25.29
N GLN A 160 13.97 15.06 -25.68
CA GLN A 160 15.19 14.26 -25.43
C GLN A 160 15.90 14.73 -24.16
N ASP A 161 16.79 13.88 -23.63
CA ASP A 161 17.75 14.15 -22.53
C ASP A 161 18.87 15.13 -22.97
N ASP A 162 18.48 16.37 -23.26
CA ASP A 162 19.35 17.39 -23.85
C ASP A 162 19.39 18.70 -23.02
N ALA A 163 18.76 18.78 -21.84
CA ALA A 163 18.58 20.06 -21.15
C ALA A 163 19.92 20.73 -20.84
N VAL A 164 20.90 19.97 -20.34
CA VAL A 164 22.26 20.47 -20.04
C VAL A 164 22.95 20.98 -21.31
N LEU A 165 22.81 20.26 -22.42
CA LEU A 165 23.46 20.60 -23.69
C LEU A 165 22.89 21.88 -24.29
N ILE A 166 21.57 22.05 -24.25
CA ILE A 166 20.85 23.24 -24.70
C ILE A 166 21.16 24.42 -23.77
N ARG A 167 21.01 24.26 -22.45
CA ARG A 167 21.21 25.34 -21.48
C ARG A 167 22.59 25.97 -21.59
N ASN A 168 23.64 25.15 -21.77
CA ASN A 168 25.03 25.61 -21.89
C ASN A 168 25.33 26.41 -23.16
N ARG A 169 24.39 26.45 -24.12
CA ARG A 169 24.59 27.07 -25.44
C ARG A 169 23.65 28.24 -25.74
N ILE A 170 22.61 28.43 -24.95
CA ILE A 170 21.69 29.57 -25.08
C ILE A 170 22.13 30.75 -24.22
N SER A 171 21.95 31.95 -24.74
CA SER A 171 22.32 33.23 -24.14
C SER A 171 21.41 33.69 -22.99
N VAL A 172 20.19 33.15 -22.90
CA VAL A 172 19.21 33.48 -21.85
C VAL A 172 19.36 32.60 -20.63
N ASP A 173 19.14 33.16 -19.44
CA ASP A 173 19.13 32.38 -18.18
C ASP A 173 17.72 31.96 -17.80
N VAL A 174 17.36 30.74 -18.21
CA VAL A 174 16.03 30.16 -18.04
C VAL A 174 16.12 28.70 -17.58
N PRO A 175 15.09 28.18 -16.88
CA PRO A 175 14.97 26.76 -16.61
C PRO A 175 14.79 25.96 -17.92
N VAL A 176 15.51 24.84 -18.03
CA VAL A 176 15.41 23.88 -19.13
C VAL A 176 15.08 22.52 -18.56
N VAL A 177 13.97 21.94 -18.99
CA VAL A 177 13.48 20.63 -18.54
C VAL A 177 13.44 19.67 -19.72
N ASP A 178 14.12 18.54 -19.61
CA ASP A 178 14.18 17.48 -20.62
C ASP A 178 13.28 16.29 -20.31
N GLU A 179 13.27 15.33 -21.23
CA GLU A 179 12.49 14.09 -21.16
C GLU A 179 11.00 14.39 -20.96
N VAL A 180 10.51 15.36 -21.74
CA VAL A 180 9.15 15.89 -21.67
C VAL A 180 8.27 15.24 -22.73
N ALA A 181 7.12 14.70 -22.32
CA ALA A 181 6.06 14.25 -23.20
C ALA A 181 5.33 15.48 -23.80
N LEU A 182 5.59 15.75 -25.08
CA LEU A 182 5.01 16.88 -25.80
C LEU A 182 3.68 16.54 -26.50
N ASP A 183 3.27 15.27 -26.46
CA ASP A 183 2.03 14.81 -27.05
C ASP A 183 0.82 15.55 -26.44
N ASP A 184 -0.11 15.96 -27.31
CA ASP A 184 -1.31 16.72 -26.97
C ASP A 184 -1.07 18.06 -26.25
N VAL A 185 0.12 18.66 -26.36
CA VAL A 185 0.39 20.01 -25.86
C VAL A 185 0.13 21.02 -26.98
N GLU A 186 -1.05 21.63 -26.98
CA GLU A 186 -1.42 22.59 -28.02
C GLU A 186 -0.48 23.83 -28.03
N PRO A 187 -0.10 24.35 -29.20
CA PRO A 187 0.58 25.64 -29.29
C PRO A 187 -0.27 26.74 -28.64
N GLY A 188 0.31 27.49 -27.71
CA GLY A 188 -0.38 28.55 -26.97
C GLY A 188 -0.90 28.16 -25.58
N ALA A 189 -0.90 26.86 -25.23
CA ALA A 189 -1.21 26.39 -23.88
C ALA A 189 -0.27 27.00 -22.83
N LEU A 190 -0.75 27.28 -21.62
CA LEU A 190 0.12 27.76 -20.55
C LEU A 190 0.95 26.62 -19.99
N ILE A 191 2.26 26.83 -19.87
CA ILE A 191 3.18 25.89 -19.25
C ILE A 191 3.93 26.61 -18.13
N ALA A 192 3.93 26.00 -16.95
CA ALA A 192 4.78 26.38 -15.83
C ALA A 192 5.99 25.43 -15.83
N VAL A 193 7.19 26.01 -15.85
CA VAL A 193 8.45 25.29 -15.73
C VAL A 193 9.22 25.79 -14.51
N GLU A 194 9.91 24.88 -13.83
CA GLU A 194 10.77 25.21 -12.69
C GLU A 194 11.96 24.23 -12.65
N VAL A 195 13.16 24.76 -12.38
CA VAL A 195 14.35 23.97 -12.04
C VAL A 195 14.92 24.53 -10.74
N VAL A 196 14.96 23.68 -9.71
CA VAL A 196 15.37 24.07 -8.36
C VAL A 196 16.89 24.16 -8.31
N ALA A 197 17.42 25.27 -7.81
CA ALA A 197 18.86 25.44 -7.62
C ALA A 197 19.41 24.45 -6.58
N GLU A 198 20.60 23.91 -6.83
CA GLU A 198 21.28 23.00 -5.91
C GLU A 198 21.43 23.64 -4.52
N GLY A 199 21.07 22.88 -3.48
CA GLY A 199 21.13 23.34 -2.08
C GLY A 199 19.99 24.29 -1.64
N ARG A 200 18.98 24.54 -2.47
CA ARG A 200 17.77 25.28 -2.07
C ARG A 200 16.56 24.36 -1.83
N ALA A 201 15.73 24.75 -0.85
CA ALA A 201 14.48 24.05 -0.54
C ALA A 201 13.22 24.78 -1.07
N TYR A 202 13.32 26.09 -1.34
CA TYR A 202 12.17 26.87 -1.82
C TYR A 202 11.80 26.54 -3.26
N ARG A 203 10.50 26.37 -3.51
CA ARG A 203 9.91 26.03 -4.81
C ARG A 203 8.71 26.94 -5.08
N ALA A 204 8.69 27.58 -6.23
CA ALA A 204 7.65 28.54 -6.60
C ALA A 204 6.41 27.86 -7.20
N MET A 205 6.59 26.78 -7.98
CA MET A 205 5.50 26.13 -8.74
C MET A 205 5.02 24.83 -8.10
N ALA A 206 5.63 24.41 -6.98
CA ALA A 206 5.09 23.37 -6.09
C ALA A 206 4.05 23.92 -5.07
N ASP A 207 3.81 25.24 -5.05
CA ASP A 207 2.72 25.83 -4.28
C ASP A 207 1.41 25.70 -5.10
N PRO A 208 0.36 25.08 -4.55
CA PRO A 208 -0.87 24.84 -5.31
C PRO A 208 -1.63 26.12 -5.66
N ILE A 209 -1.54 27.17 -4.84
CA ILE A 209 -2.16 28.46 -5.12
C ILE A 209 -1.38 29.17 -6.22
N ALA A 210 -0.05 29.22 -6.11
CA ALA A 210 0.80 29.82 -7.13
C ALA A 210 0.64 29.14 -8.48
N LEU A 211 0.59 27.80 -8.51
CA LEU A 211 0.40 27.03 -9.72
C LEU A 211 -0.99 27.27 -10.34
N CYS A 212 -2.06 27.37 -9.53
CA CYS A 212 -3.39 27.72 -10.04
C CYS A 212 -3.44 29.10 -10.69
N VAL A 213 -2.75 30.09 -10.10
CA VAL A 213 -2.65 31.44 -10.66
C VAL A 213 -1.84 31.44 -11.94
N ALA A 214 -0.68 30.77 -11.94
CA ALA A 214 0.21 30.65 -13.09
C ALA A 214 -0.48 30.02 -14.31
N LEU A 215 -1.31 29.00 -14.07
CA LEU A 215 -1.98 28.23 -15.12
C LEU A 215 -3.44 28.65 -15.35
N GLU A 216 -3.88 29.75 -14.75
CA GLU A 216 -5.23 30.33 -14.92
C GLU A 216 -6.38 29.33 -14.64
N LEU A 217 -6.21 28.44 -13.64
CA LEU A 217 -7.13 27.31 -13.39
C LEU A 217 -8.39 27.66 -12.58
N GLY A 218 -8.42 28.83 -11.94
CA GLY A 218 -9.49 29.24 -11.03
C GLY A 218 -9.35 28.67 -9.59
N HIS A 219 -10.02 29.32 -8.64
CA HIS A 219 -9.90 29.01 -7.21
C HIS A 219 -10.61 27.71 -6.80
N ASP A 220 -11.64 27.28 -7.55
CA ASP A 220 -12.38 26.04 -7.33
C ASP A 220 -11.52 24.77 -7.53
N ARG A 221 -10.36 24.92 -8.19
CA ARG A 221 -9.44 23.82 -8.52
C ARG A 221 -8.30 23.64 -7.54
N ILE A 222 -8.08 24.58 -6.61
CA ILE A 222 -6.94 24.59 -5.67
C ILE A 222 -6.84 23.27 -4.90
N ALA A 223 -7.95 22.74 -4.38
CA ALA A 223 -7.94 21.49 -3.60
C ALA A 223 -7.44 20.28 -4.43
N LYS A 224 -7.79 20.23 -5.73
CA LYS A 224 -7.34 19.16 -6.63
C LYS A 224 -5.88 19.36 -7.05
N VAL A 225 -5.45 20.61 -7.24
CA VAL A 225 -4.05 20.93 -7.54
C VAL A 225 -3.15 20.64 -6.34
N ALA A 226 -3.62 20.86 -5.11
CA ALA A 226 -2.88 20.56 -3.88
C ALA A 226 -2.60 19.06 -3.68
N GLU A 227 -3.37 18.17 -4.30
CA GLU A 227 -3.03 16.74 -4.37
C GLU A 227 -1.83 16.51 -5.28
N PHE A 228 -1.88 17.08 -6.50
CA PHE A 228 -0.81 16.96 -7.49
C PHE A 228 0.51 17.60 -7.04
N THR A 229 0.48 18.78 -6.40
CA THR A 229 1.74 19.43 -6.00
C THR A 229 2.43 18.74 -4.82
N ARG A 230 1.72 17.95 -4.02
CA ARG A 230 2.34 17.11 -2.97
C ARG A 230 3.28 16.07 -3.57
N GLU A 231 2.91 15.48 -4.70
CA GLU A 231 3.76 14.51 -5.43
C GLU A 231 5.02 15.18 -6.03
N LEU A 232 5.01 16.51 -6.19
CA LEU A 232 6.07 17.29 -6.81
C LEU A 232 6.98 18.01 -5.80
N ALA A 233 6.72 17.83 -4.50
CA ALA A 233 7.39 18.55 -3.42
C ALA A 233 8.90 18.30 -3.38
N ASP A 234 9.37 17.15 -3.88
CA ASP A 234 10.79 16.79 -3.92
C ASP A 234 11.41 16.74 -5.33
N SER A 235 10.63 16.92 -6.39
CA SER A 235 11.13 16.89 -7.78
C SER A 235 12.14 18.01 -8.10
N PRO A 236 13.35 17.74 -8.59
CA PRO A 236 14.33 18.80 -8.87
C PRO A 236 13.89 19.75 -10.01
N ALA A 237 12.93 19.32 -10.82
CA ALA A 237 12.34 20.14 -11.87
C ALA A 237 10.87 19.81 -12.13
N LEU A 238 10.14 20.76 -12.70
CA LEU A 238 8.75 20.63 -13.13
C LEU A 238 8.57 21.18 -14.54
N ALA A 239 7.70 20.53 -15.30
CA ALA A 239 7.03 21.10 -16.47
C ALA A 239 5.56 20.71 -16.39
N VAL A 240 4.66 21.68 -16.19
CA VAL A 240 3.24 21.43 -15.90
C VAL A 240 2.35 22.28 -16.78
N THR A 241 1.25 21.71 -17.27
CA THR A 241 0.25 22.40 -18.09
C THR A 241 -1.18 22.06 -17.63
N PRO A 242 -2.18 22.93 -17.85
CA PRO A 242 -3.58 22.58 -17.70
C PRO A 242 -3.94 21.33 -18.51
N ARG A 243 -4.77 20.49 -17.93
CA ARG A 243 -5.32 19.32 -18.59
C ARG A 243 -6.55 19.74 -19.41
N THR A 244 -6.59 19.42 -20.70
CA THR A 244 -7.69 19.76 -21.62
C THR A 244 -8.80 18.71 -21.66
N GLY A 245 -8.51 17.47 -21.24
CA GLY A 245 -9.47 16.37 -21.16
C GLY A 245 -8.98 15.25 -20.22
N PRO A 246 -9.81 14.25 -19.88
CA PRO A 246 -9.37 13.12 -19.06
C PRO A 246 -8.16 12.42 -19.72
N PRO A 247 -7.26 11.81 -18.93
CA PRO A 247 -6.17 11.02 -19.51
C PRO A 247 -6.74 9.90 -20.38
N GLU A 248 -6.04 9.60 -21.48
CA GLU A 248 -6.40 8.48 -22.34
C GLU A 248 -6.29 7.16 -21.55
N PRO A 249 -7.30 6.27 -21.65
CA PRO A 249 -7.23 4.98 -20.96
C PRO A 249 -6.12 4.10 -21.56
N PRO A 250 -5.45 3.26 -20.74
CA PRO A 250 -4.49 2.28 -21.22
C PRO A 250 -5.02 1.41 -22.37
N ALA A 251 -4.14 1.04 -23.30
CA ALA A 251 -4.46 0.09 -24.36
C ALA A 251 -4.79 -1.29 -23.78
N VAL A 252 -5.48 -2.13 -24.56
CA VAL A 252 -5.93 -3.47 -24.12
C VAL A 252 -4.77 -4.36 -23.67
N ASP A 253 -3.61 -4.23 -24.32
CA ASP A 253 -2.42 -5.04 -24.04
C ASP A 253 -1.54 -4.46 -22.91
N ASP A 254 -1.86 -3.26 -22.40
CA ASP A 254 -1.13 -2.62 -21.31
C ASP A 254 -1.60 -3.08 -19.94
N ASP A 255 -0.86 -2.69 -18.91
CA ASP A 255 -1.30 -2.87 -17.52
C ASP A 255 -2.46 -1.90 -17.25
N TYR A 256 -3.55 -2.41 -16.65
CA TYR A 256 -4.73 -1.62 -16.38
C TYR A 256 -5.47 -2.09 -15.13
N VAL A 257 -6.32 -1.22 -14.61
CA VAL A 257 -7.29 -1.52 -13.56
C VAL A 257 -8.63 -0.94 -13.99
N ASP A 258 -9.62 -1.81 -14.14
CA ASP A 258 -10.99 -1.43 -14.46
C ASP A 258 -11.76 -1.22 -13.16
N CYS A 259 -12.27 0.00 -12.96
CA CYS A 259 -12.99 0.41 -11.77
C CYS A 259 -14.42 0.84 -12.11
N THR A 260 -15.38 0.54 -11.25
CA THR A 260 -16.73 1.09 -11.32
C THR A 260 -16.75 2.50 -10.72
N VAL A 261 -17.09 3.50 -11.53
CA VAL A 261 -17.26 4.89 -11.12
C VAL A 261 -18.62 5.38 -11.61
N ASP A 262 -19.48 5.81 -10.69
CA ASP A 262 -20.83 6.29 -10.98
C ASP A 262 -21.69 5.30 -11.80
N GLY A 263 -21.45 3.99 -11.62
CA GLY A 263 -22.18 2.91 -12.30
C GLY A 263 -21.58 2.46 -13.64
N GLU A 264 -20.53 3.13 -14.12
CA GLU A 264 -19.85 2.81 -15.37
C GLU A 264 -18.45 2.26 -15.11
N VAL A 265 -17.98 1.35 -15.97
CA VAL A 265 -16.62 0.82 -15.89
C VAL A 265 -15.66 1.78 -16.58
N VAL A 266 -14.69 2.29 -15.81
CA VAL A 266 -13.63 3.19 -16.28
C VAL A 266 -12.28 2.50 -16.13
N ARG A 267 -11.52 2.46 -17.22
CA ARG A 267 -10.17 1.90 -17.25
C ARG A 267 -9.12 2.93 -16.84
N TYR A 268 -8.33 2.58 -15.83
CA TYR A 268 -7.22 3.39 -15.33
C TYR A 268 -5.88 2.69 -15.52
N SER A 269 -4.80 3.46 -15.67
CA SER A 269 -3.46 2.91 -15.46
C SER A 269 -3.27 2.52 -13.99
N PRO A 270 -2.36 1.60 -13.64
CA PRO A 270 -2.14 1.22 -12.24
C PRO A 270 -1.76 2.42 -11.33
N ALA A 271 -0.99 3.38 -11.87
CA ALA A 271 -0.64 4.62 -11.17
C ALA A 271 -1.87 5.49 -10.86
N GLN A 272 -2.82 5.57 -11.79
CA GLN A 272 -4.08 6.29 -11.59
C GLN A 272 -5.01 5.55 -10.63
N ALA A 273 -5.08 4.23 -10.77
CA ALA A 273 -5.89 3.36 -9.93
C ALA A 273 -5.47 3.45 -8.46
N HIS A 274 -4.17 3.55 -8.16
CA HIS A 274 -3.69 3.77 -6.78
C HIS A 274 -4.42 4.94 -6.10
N VAL A 275 -4.50 6.10 -6.76
CA VAL A 275 -5.15 7.30 -6.21
C VAL A 275 -6.67 7.10 -6.11
N VAL A 276 -7.28 6.54 -7.15
CA VAL A 276 -8.74 6.29 -7.20
C VAL A 276 -9.18 5.36 -6.08
N LEU A 277 -8.50 4.23 -5.92
CA LEU A 277 -8.84 3.19 -4.95
C LEU A 277 -8.56 3.61 -3.52
N ARG A 278 -7.54 4.45 -3.27
CA ARG A 278 -7.28 4.97 -1.93
C ARG A 278 -8.37 5.92 -1.42
N LEU A 279 -9.12 6.54 -2.34
CA LEU A 279 -10.16 7.51 -2.02
C LEU A 279 -11.57 6.90 -2.00
N ALA A 280 -11.78 5.74 -2.62
CA ALA A 280 -13.04 5.03 -2.67
C ALA A 280 -13.13 3.95 -1.58
N PRO A 281 -14.34 3.60 -1.11
CA PRO A 281 -14.52 2.39 -0.32
C PRO A 281 -14.19 1.14 -1.17
N PRO A 282 -13.79 0.01 -0.56
CA PRO A 282 -13.59 -1.26 -1.26
C PRO A 282 -14.84 -1.74 -2.03
N GLY A 283 -14.64 -2.54 -3.07
CA GLY A 283 -15.73 -3.08 -3.91
C GLY A 283 -15.99 -2.33 -5.21
N ASN A 284 -15.09 -1.43 -5.62
CA ASN A 284 -15.21 -0.63 -6.83
C ASN A 284 -14.23 -1.06 -7.95
N VAL A 285 -13.52 -2.18 -7.77
CA VAL A 285 -12.65 -2.76 -8.80
C VAL A 285 -13.38 -3.91 -9.46
N VAL A 286 -13.19 -4.09 -10.77
CA VAL A 286 -13.81 -5.18 -11.54
C VAL A 286 -12.74 -6.14 -12.04
N GLU A 287 -11.70 -5.61 -12.69
CA GLU A 287 -10.65 -6.41 -13.30
C GLU A 287 -9.30 -5.71 -13.17
N VAL A 288 -8.26 -6.49 -12.93
CA VAL A 288 -6.87 -6.01 -12.88
C VAL A 288 -6.02 -6.80 -13.86
N ARG A 289 -5.27 -6.08 -14.70
CA ARG A 289 -4.20 -6.64 -15.52
C ARG A 289 -2.86 -6.04 -15.14
N LEU A 290 -1.94 -6.87 -14.68
CA LEU A 290 -0.58 -6.48 -14.31
C LEU A 290 0.41 -7.53 -14.79
N LYS A 291 1.18 -7.24 -15.84
CA LYS A 291 2.17 -8.17 -16.46
C LYS A 291 3.17 -8.72 -15.44
N ALA A 292 3.54 -7.90 -14.45
CA ALA A 292 4.47 -8.25 -13.38
C ALA A 292 3.88 -9.20 -12.32
N VAL A 293 2.55 -9.29 -12.20
CA VAL A 293 1.86 -10.12 -11.22
C VAL A 293 1.33 -11.38 -11.90
N ARG A 294 1.82 -12.55 -11.49
CA ARG A 294 1.53 -13.83 -12.18
C ARG A 294 0.03 -14.12 -12.32
N SER A 295 -0.76 -13.88 -11.28
CA SER A 295 -2.20 -14.16 -11.27
C SER A 295 -3.01 -13.19 -12.13
N ALA A 296 -2.52 -11.97 -12.33
CA ALA A 296 -3.19 -10.90 -13.06
C ALA A 296 -2.52 -10.58 -14.40
N ARG A 297 -1.54 -11.38 -14.84
CA ARG A 297 -0.79 -11.13 -16.08
C ARG A 297 -1.72 -11.00 -17.29
N ASP A 298 -2.74 -11.85 -17.33
CA ASP A 298 -3.65 -11.98 -18.46
C ASP A 298 -5.02 -11.31 -18.21
N GLY A 299 -5.16 -10.59 -17.09
CA GLY A 299 -6.45 -10.10 -16.57
C GLY A 299 -6.99 -11.03 -15.47
N LEU A 300 -7.44 -10.43 -14.37
CA LEU A 300 -8.01 -11.12 -13.22
C LEU A 300 -9.22 -10.35 -12.70
N ALA A 301 -10.38 -10.99 -12.68
CA ALA A 301 -11.56 -10.46 -11.98
C ALA A 301 -11.31 -10.43 -10.47
N VAL A 302 -11.52 -9.26 -9.87
CA VAL A 302 -11.26 -9.02 -8.44
C VAL A 302 -12.44 -8.32 -7.80
N ASP A 303 -12.70 -8.62 -6.52
CA ASP A 303 -13.66 -7.87 -5.70
C ASP A 303 -13.02 -6.59 -5.14
N ASP A 304 -11.71 -6.61 -4.91
CA ASP A 304 -10.95 -5.46 -4.44
C ASP A 304 -9.47 -5.56 -4.83
N ALA A 305 -8.84 -4.40 -4.94
CA ALA A 305 -7.39 -4.28 -5.06
C ALA A 305 -6.87 -3.16 -4.15
N PHE A 306 -5.69 -3.35 -3.60
CA PHE A 306 -5.01 -2.34 -2.80
C PHE A 306 -3.55 -2.20 -3.20
N PHE A 307 -3.11 -0.95 -3.34
CA PHE A 307 -1.79 -0.58 -3.82
C PHE A 307 -1.10 0.23 -2.73
N THR A 308 0.08 -0.21 -2.28
CA THR A 308 0.94 0.54 -1.39
C THR A 308 2.19 0.95 -2.14
N ASP A 309 2.31 2.24 -2.44
CA ASP A 309 3.53 2.79 -3.03
C ASP A 309 4.63 2.84 -1.97
N LEU A 310 5.73 2.12 -2.19
CA LEU A 310 6.82 2.05 -1.24
C LEU A 310 7.60 3.37 -1.15
N SER A 311 7.50 4.26 -2.15
CA SER A 311 8.16 5.56 -2.11
C SER A 311 7.59 6.46 -1.00
N SER A 312 6.27 6.41 -0.80
CA SER A 312 5.58 7.14 0.29
C SER A 312 6.04 6.76 1.70
N ILE A 313 6.64 5.57 1.87
CA ILE A 313 7.16 5.09 3.15
C ILE A 313 8.48 5.79 3.50
N ASP A 314 9.28 6.16 2.49
CA ASP A 314 10.54 6.91 2.68
C ASP A 314 10.24 8.32 3.20
N ASP A 315 9.26 8.99 2.57
CA ASP A 315 8.86 10.36 2.88
C ASP A 315 8.26 10.50 4.29
N GLY A 316 7.55 9.47 4.75
CA GLY A 316 6.97 9.45 6.11
C GLY A 316 7.98 9.13 7.22
N ALA A 317 9.10 8.49 6.90
CA ALA A 317 10.07 7.97 7.88
C ALA A 317 11.36 8.81 7.99
N TRP A 318 11.54 9.85 7.16
CA TRP A 318 12.72 10.73 7.13
C TRP A 318 14.04 9.95 7.12
N LEU A 319 14.09 8.87 6.35
CA LEU A 319 15.27 8.00 6.33
C LEU A 319 16.41 8.61 5.53
N ARG A 320 17.62 8.14 5.82
CA ARG A 320 18.79 8.46 4.99
C ARG A 320 18.59 7.83 3.60
N ARG A 321 18.73 8.64 2.54
CA ARG A 321 18.61 8.18 1.14
C ARG A 321 19.50 6.97 0.88
N GLY A 322 18.93 5.94 0.24
CA GLY A 322 19.64 4.71 -0.16
C GLY A 322 19.85 3.66 0.94
N VAL A 323 19.33 3.90 2.15
CA VAL A 323 19.37 2.91 3.25
C VAL A 323 18.32 1.81 3.08
N ALA A 324 17.21 2.13 2.41
CA ALA A 324 16.08 1.26 2.14
C ALA A 324 15.77 1.24 0.63
N ASP A 325 15.33 0.09 0.08
CA ASP A 325 14.87 -0.03 -1.32
C ASP A 325 13.36 0.22 -1.39
N THR A 326 12.99 1.50 -1.45
CA THR A 326 11.61 1.98 -1.50
C THR A 326 11.04 2.05 -2.92
N ARG A 327 11.68 1.37 -3.90
CA ARG A 327 11.19 1.33 -5.28
C ARG A 327 10.14 0.24 -5.50
N GLY A 328 9.03 0.65 -6.09
CA GLY A 328 7.93 -0.19 -6.55
C GLY A 328 6.71 -0.11 -5.65
N THR A 329 5.69 -0.89 -6.01
CA THR A 329 4.38 -0.88 -5.35
C THR A 329 4.06 -2.29 -4.87
N VAL A 330 3.60 -2.43 -3.63
CA VAL A 330 2.98 -3.66 -3.17
C VAL A 330 1.53 -3.67 -3.62
N VAL A 331 1.13 -4.72 -4.31
CA VAL A 331 -0.23 -4.90 -4.81
C VAL A 331 -0.84 -6.12 -4.12
N ALA A 332 -2.04 -5.94 -3.56
CA ALA A 332 -2.86 -7.01 -3.03
C ALA A 332 -4.14 -7.12 -3.87
N LEU A 333 -4.46 -8.32 -4.33
CA LEU A 333 -5.58 -8.62 -5.22
C LEU A 333 -6.49 -9.68 -4.59
N LEU A 334 -7.74 -9.32 -4.33
CA LEU A 334 -8.77 -10.22 -3.84
C LEU A 334 -9.57 -10.77 -5.03
N ALA A 335 -9.28 -12.00 -5.44
CA ALA A 335 -9.95 -12.62 -6.58
C ALA A 335 -11.45 -12.87 -6.34
N ALA A 336 -12.26 -12.68 -7.38
CA ALA A 336 -13.70 -12.90 -7.34
C ALA A 336 -14.08 -14.40 -7.25
N ASP A 337 -13.44 -15.26 -8.05
CA ASP A 337 -13.91 -16.65 -8.27
C ASP A 337 -13.27 -17.74 -7.39
N LEU A 338 -12.41 -17.38 -6.42
CA LEU A 338 -11.67 -18.37 -5.62
C LEU A 338 -12.29 -18.58 -4.23
N VAL A 339 -13.42 -19.26 -4.17
CA VAL A 339 -13.95 -19.82 -2.92
C VAL A 339 -13.68 -21.32 -2.88
N THR A 340 -12.78 -21.76 -2.01
CA THR A 340 -12.55 -23.19 -1.79
C THR A 340 -13.39 -23.66 -0.62
N ASP A 341 -14.37 -24.53 -0.87
CA ASP A 341 -15.04 -25.27 0.21
C ASP A 341 -14.16 -26.46 0.63
N ALA A 342 -13.56 -26.35 1.81
CA ALA A 342 -12.67 -27.35 2.37
C ALA A 342 -13.42 -28.50 3.08
N ALA A 343 -14.74 -28.41 3.24
CA ALA A 343 -15.52 -29.32 4.07
C ALA A 343 -15.41 -30.78 3.63
N GLU A 344 -15.57 -31.07 2.33
CA GLU A 344 -15.48 -32.45 1.83
C GLU A 344 -14.10 -33.06 2.08
N THR A 345 -13.04 -32.28 1.83
CA THR A 345 -11.66 -32.75 2.02
C THR A 345 -11.35 -32.98 3.50
N LEU A 346 -11.78 -32.08 4.38
CA LEU A 346 -11.55 -32.24 5.82
C LEU A 346 -12.39 -33.36 6.43
N ALA A 347 -13.61 -33.60 5.92
CA ALA A 347 -14.44 -34.73 6.32
C ALA A 347 -13.75 -36.06 6.03
N ARG A 348 -13.14 -36.19 4.84
CA ARG A 348 -12.36 -37.38 4.47
C ARG A 348 -11.11 -37.54 5.35
N LEU A 349 -10.39 -36.46 5.65
CA LEU A 349 -9.16 -36.51 6.44
C LEU A 349 -9.42 -36.82 7.92
N THR A 350 -10.52 -36.33 8.49
CA THR A 350 -10.85 -36.48 9.91
C THR A 350 -11.75 -37.69 10.20
N GLY A 351 -12.44 -38.21 9.17
CA GLY A 351 -13.49 -39.22 9.34
C GLY A 351 -14.74 -38.69 10.05
N ARG A 352 -14.94 -37.37 10.09
CA ARG A 352 -16.07 -36.70 10.75
C ARG A 352 -16.91 -35.91 9.75
N PRO A 353 -18.24 -35.79 9.98
CA PRO A 353 -19.05 -34.78 9.30
C PRO A 353 -18.37 -33.41 9.38
N SER A 354 -18.18 -32.77 8.23
CA SER A 354 -17.64 -31.42 8.15
C SER A 354 -18.56 -30.56 7.30
N ARG A 355 -18.84 -29.34 7.71
CA ARG A 355 -19.64 -28.39 6.94
C ARG A 355 -19.10 -26.97 7.00
N THR A 356 -19.27 -26.25 5.90
CA THR A 356 -19.05 -24.81 5.83
C THR A 356 -20.31 -24.10 6.31
N VAL A 357 -20.20 -23.32 7.39
CA VAL A 357 -21.37 -22.69 8.05
C VAL A 357 -21.49 -21.19 7.77
N ALA A 358 -20.39 -20.51 7.41
CA ALA A 358 -20.36 -19.08 7.11
C ALA A 358 -19.13 -18.70 6.29
N GLY A 359 -19.07 -17.44 5.85
CA GLY A 359 -17.82 -16.81 5.42
C GLY A 359 -16.90 -16.50 6.60
N GLU A 360 -15.60 -16.36 6.33
CA GLU A 360 -14.58 -16.03 7.33
C GLU A 360 -14.86 -14.69 8.05
N PRO A 361 -15.24 -13.59 7.36
CA PRO A 361 -15.55 -12.33 8.04
C PRO A 361 -16.72 -12.43 9.02
N ALA A 362 -17.80 -13.11 8.61
CA ALA A 362 -18.97 -13.32 9.46
C ALA A 362 -18.64 -14.14 10.71
N ALA A 363 -17.87 -15.23 10.56
CA ALA A 363 -17.41 -16.02 11.70
C ALA A 363 -16.48 -15.20 12.61
N ALA A 364 -15.52 -14.46 12.05
CA ALA A 364 -14.63 -13.58 12.82
C ALA A 364 -15.42 -12.56 13.64
N ALA A 365 -16.45 -11.95 13.05
CA ALA A 365 -17.31 -10.98 13.72
C ALA A 365 -18.05 -11.60 14.91
N VAL A 366 -18.66 -12.78 14.75
CA VAL A 366 -19.35 -13.46 15.86
C VAL A 366 -18.38 -13.76 17.00
N GLY A 367 -17.20 -14.32 16.71
CA GLY A 367 -16.21 -14.60 17.74
C GLY A 367 -15.65 -13.34 18.40
N ALA A 368 -15.37 -12.27 17.64
CA ALA A 368 -14.91 -11.00 18.21
C ALA A 368 -15.97 -10.36 19.12
N ARG A 369 -17.26 -10.48 18.80
CA ARG A 369 -18.37 -9.93 19.59
C ARG A 369 -18.59 -10.64 20.93
N THR A 370 -17.95 -11.78 21.17
CA THR A 370 -17.93 -12.39 22.51
C THR A 370 -16.94 -11.71 23.47
N THR A 371 -16.22 -10.68 23.01
CA THR A 371 -15.43 -9.79 23.85
C THR A 371 -16.31 -9.11 24.90
N PRO A 372 -15.99 -9.21 26.20
CA PRO A 372 -16.78 -8.55 27.24
C PRO A 372 -16.73 -7.02 27.15
N GLY A 373 -17.87 -6.36 27.35
CA GLY A 373 -17.94 -4.92 27.53
C GLY A 373 -17.86 -4.08 26.25
N LEU A 374 -18.07 -4.68 25.08
CA LEU A 374 -18.14 -3.90 23.84
C LEU A 374 -19.33 -2.93 23.85
N PRO A 375 -19.14 -1.65 23.48
CA PRO A 375 -20.25 -0.72 23.37
C PRO A 375 -21.16 -1.08 22.17
N PRO A 376 -22.46 -0.73 22.22
CA PRO A 376 -23.33 -0.80 21.05
C PRO A 376 -22.77 -0.03 19.86
N GLY A 377 -23.02 -0.51 18.63
CA GLY A 377 -22.49 0.09 17.40
C GLY A 377 -20.99 -0.16 17.15
N THR A 378 -20.38 -1.09 17.88
CA THR A 378 -18.99 -1.51 17.61
C THR A 378 -18.87 -2.15 16.23
N VAL A 379 -17.87 -1.70 15.46
CA VAL A 379 -17.45 -2.39 14.22
C VAL A 379 -16.30 -3.32 14.56
N VAL A 380 -16.41 -4.58 14.15
CA VAL A 380 -15.30 -5.54 14.21
C VAL A 380 -14.40 -5.34 13.01
N CYS A 381 -13.09 -5.30 13.22
CA CYS A 381 -12.08 -5.29 12.18
C CYS A 381 -11.21 -6.54 12.32
N ASP A 382 -11.44 -7.56 11.50
CA ASP A 382 -10.56 -8.72 11.44
C ASP A 382 -9.36 -8.43 10.51
N ILE A 383 -8.15 -8.59 11.05
CA ILE A 383 -6.91 -8.34 10.32
C ILE A 383 -6.23 -9.67 10.05
N GLY A 384 -6.54 -10.21 8.89
CA GLY A 384 -5.99 -11.47 8.39
C GLY A 384 -4.59 -11.35 7.79
N GLY A 385 -4.17 -12.43 7.12
CA GLY A 385 -2.96 -12.41 6.29
C GLY A 385 -3.19 -11.61 5.00
N GLY A 386 -4.26 -11.92 4.28
CA GLY A 386 -4.57 -11.33 2.98
C GLY A 386 -5.60 -10.20 3.01
N THR A 387 -6.56 -10.24 3.92
CA THR A 387 -7.72 -9.33 3.94
C THR A 387 -7.82 -8.52 5.22
N VAL A 388 -8.42 -7.33 5.08
CA VAL A 388 -8.95 -6.53 6.19
C VAL A 388 -10.47 -6.56 6.06
N ASP A 389 -11.14 -7.06 7.08
CA ASP A 389 -12.58 -7.28 7.07
C ASP A 389 -13.25 -6.42 8.15
N LEU A 390 -14.12 -5.50 7.75
CA LEU A 390 -14.90 -4.66 8.66
C LEU A 390 -16.36 -5.10 8.67
N ILE A 391 -16.87 -5.42 9.86
CA ILE A 391 -18.21 -5.94 10.07
C ILE A 391 -18.93 -5.08 11.13
N GLY A 392 -19.84 -4.22 10.66
CA GLY A 392 -20.80 -3.50 11.48
C GLY A 392 -22.13 -4.23 11.56
N ASP A 393 -23.17 -3.53 12.02
CA ASP A 393 -24.51 -4.14 12.16
C ASP A 393 -25.26 -4.18 10.82
N ASP A 394 -25.08 -3.16 9.97
CA ASP A 394 -25.78 -3.02 8.68
C ASP A 394 -24.88 -3.22 7.45
N ARG A 395 -23.56 -3.34 7.65
CA ARG A 395 -22.60 -3.39 6.53
C ARG A 395 -21.39 -4.28 6.84
N GLU A 396 -21.00 -5.04 5.83
CA GLU A 396 -19.79 -5.85 5.78
C GLU A 396 -18.92 -5.37 4.60
N VAL A 397 -17.62 -5.25 4.83
CA VAL A 397 -16.65 -4.76 3.85
C VAL A 397 -15.37 -5.58 3.96
N THR A 398 -14.99 -6.21 2.85
CA THR A 398 -13.71 -6.92 2.73
C THR A 398 -12.79 -6.15 1.80
N ALA A 399 -11.57 -5.88 2.25
CA ALA A 399 -10.52 -5.26 1.45
C ALA A 399 -9.33 -6.20 1.27
N ALA A 400 -8.73 -6.16 0.08
CA ALA A 400 -7.45 -6.77 -0.19
C ALA A 400 -6.33 -6.02 0.55
N GLY A 401 -5.33 -6.74 1.05
CA GLY A 401 -4.11 -6.17 1.63
C GLY A 401 -4.16 -6.03 3.14
N ALA A 402 -3.52 -6.98 3.82
CA ALA A 402 -3.39 -6.99 5.28
C ALA A 402 -1.96 -7.32 5.73
N GLY A 403 -1.79 -8.34 6.59
CA GLY A 403 -0.49 -8.71 7.14
C GLY A 403 0.57 -9.10 6.10
N GLU A 404 0.19 -9.69 4.96
CA GLU A 404 1.09 -10.06 3.88
C GLU A 404 1.62 -8.86 3.09
N ALA A 405 0.85 -7.76 3.02
CA ALA A 405 1.30 -6.52 2.40
C ALA A 405 2.48 -5.94 3.20
N ILE A 406 2.39 -5.95 4.55
CA ILE A 406 3.51 -5.55 5.42
C ILE A 406 4.73 -6.45 5.17
N THR A 407 4.55 -7.77 5.13
CA THR A 407 5.68 -8.72 4.91
C THR A 407 6.35 -8.48 3.57
N THR A 408 5.56 -8.24 2.53
CA THR A 408 6.04 -8.01 1.17
C THR A 408 6.78 -6.69 1.09
N ALA A 409 6.24 -5.63 1.68
CA ALA A 409 6.91 -4.33 1.79
C ALA A 409 8.24 -4.44 2.55
N VAL A 410 8.25 -5.06 3.73
CA VAL A 410 9.46 -5.23 4.55
C VAL A 410 10.52 -6.06 3.81
N ALA A 411 10.13 -7.16 3.16
CA ALA A 411 11.04 -7.99 2.38
C ALA A 411 11.69 -7.19 1.25
N ARG A 412 10.88 -6.39 0.53
CA ARG A 412 11.36 -5.54 -0.57
C ARG A 412 12.30 -4.45 -0.07
N VAL A 413 11.87 -3.69 0.93
CA VAL A 413 12.60 -2.52 1.46
C VAL A 413 13.94 -2.91 2.07
N LEU A 414 14.00 -4.03 2.81
CA LEU A 414 15.23 -4.50 3.43
C LEU A 414 16.08 -5.41 2.53
N GLY A 415 15.51 -5.92 1.43
CA GLY A 415 16.17 -6.92 0.58
C GLY A 415 16.41 -8.25 1.28
N ILE A 416 15.45 -8.70 2.10
CA ILE A 416 15.57 -9.93 2.91
C ILE A 416 14.53 -10.99 2.52
N PRO A 417 14.76 -12.28 2.83
CA PRO A 417 13.77 -13.34 2.58
C PRO A 417 12.44 -13.09 3.30
N ARG A 418 11.32 -13.44 2.66
CA ARG A 418 9.95 -13.26 3.22
C ARG A 418 9.78 -13.86 4.62
N ALA A 419 10.37 -15.03 4.88
CA ALA A 419 10.30 -15.65 6.20
C ALA A 419 10.98 -14.82 7.31
N LEU A 420 12.06 -14.11 6.98
CA LEU A 420 12.71 -13.18 7.90
C LEU A 420 11.91 -11.88 8.05
N ALA A 421 11.38 -11.36 6.93
CA ALA A 421 10.47 -10.21 6.92
C ALA A 421 9.24 -10.41 7.84
N GLU A 422 8.62 -11.59 7.78
CA GLU A 422 7.47 -11.97 8.61
C GLU A 422 7.79 -11.92 10.11
N ARG A 423 9.03 -12.25 10.47
CA ARG A 423 9.51 -12.17 11.85
C ARG A 423 9.76 -10.72 12.26
N VAL A 424 10.62 -10.01 11.52
CA VAL A 424 11.06 -8.66 11.92
C VAL A 424 9.94 -7.63 11.91
N LYS A 425 8.86 -7.85 11.13
CA LYS A 425 7.69 -6.97 11.15
C LYS A 425 6.92 -6.99 12.48
N ARG A 426 7.04 -8.09 13.26
CA ARG A 426 6.28 -8.30 14.51
C ARG A 426 7.11 -8.08 15.76
N THR A 427 8.43 -8.25 15.67
CA THR A 427 9.30 -8.27 16.85
C THR A 427 10.18 -7.03 16.92
N PRO A 428 10.39 -6.48 18.13
CA PRO A 428 11.41 -5.47 18.36
C PRO A 428 12.79 -5.95 17.90
N ALA A 429 13.57 -5.04 17.33
CA ALA A 429 14.94 -5.28 16.92
C ALA A 429 15.94 -4.70 17.94
N LEU A 430 17.17 -5.20 17.87
CA LEU A 430 18.30 -4.70 18.63
C LEU A 430 19.54 -4.61 17.76
N ARG A 431 20.33 -3.55 17.93
CA ARG A 431 21.63 -3.37 17.28
C ARG A 431 22.71 -3.94 18.19
N VAL A 432 23.47 -4.91 17.70
CA VAL A 432 24.62 -5.47 18.43
C VAL A 432 25.82 -4.56 18.23
N GLU A 433 26.36 -3.99 19.30
CA GLU A 433 27.53 -3.09 19.24
C GLU A 433 28.85 -3.84 19.44
N GLY A 434 28.82 -4.93 20.20
CA GLY A 434 29.98 -5.78 20.48
C GLY A 434 29.57 -7.16 21.01
N PRO A 435 30.51 -8.00 21.44
CA PRO A 435 30.22 -9.37 21.85
C PRO A 435 29.17 -9.48 22.97
N HIS A 436 29.13 -8.55 23.93
CA HIS A 436 28.17 -8.62 25.05
C HIS A 436 27.27 -7.39 25.14
N VAL A 437 27.33 -6.46 24.19
CA VAL A 437 26.64 -5.18 24.28
C VAL A 437 25.74 -5.00 23.08
N ALA A 438 24.49 -4.66 23.37
CA ALA A 438 23.51 -4.30 22.36
C ALA A 438 22.65 -3.12 22.82
N HIS A 439 21.93 -2.55 21.88
CA HIS A 439 21.00 -1.45 22.05
C HIS A 439 19.65 -1.90 21.46
N GLU A 440 18.54 -1.67 22.15
CA GLU A 440 17.18 -1.91 21.65
C GLU A 440 16.59 -0.69 20.96
N GLU A 441 15.66 -0.89 20.02
CA GLU A 441 15.00 0.16 19.25
C GLU A 441 14.23 1.24 20.06
N ASP A 442 14.13 1.12 21.38
CA ASP A 442 13.61 2.15 22.29
C ASP A 442 14.73 2.98 22.97
N GLY A 443 15.99 2.77 22.56
CA GLY A 443 17.17 3.46 23.05
C GLY A 443 17.85 2.80 24.26
N ARG A 444 17.29 1.73 24.82
CA ARG A 444 17.91 1.05 25.98
C ARG A 444 19.16 0.28 25.56
N ARG A 445 20.24 0.45 26.32
CA ARG A 445 21.43 -0.41 26.24
C ARG A 445 21.25 -1.63 27.13
N LEU A 446 21.65 -2.80 26.64
CA LEU A 446 21.61 -4.05 27.39
C LEU A 446 22.89 -4.86 27.23
N PHE A 447 23.12 -5.73 28.21
CA PHE A 447 24.14 -6.77 28.14
C PHE A 447 23.50 -8.08 27.69
N LEU A 448 24.17 -8.80 26.79
CA LEU A 448 23.72 -10.11 26.32
C LEU A 448 24.14 -11.21 27.31
N ASP A 449 23.26 -12.17 27.56
CA ASP A 449 23.54 -13.32 28.45
C ASP A 449 24.63 -14.26 27.91
N SER A 450 24.94 -14.15 26.62
CA SER A 450 25.99 -14.92 25.95
C SER A 450 26.64 -14.07 24.85
N PRO A 451 27.91 -14.33 24.51
CA PRO A 451 28.57 -13.62 23.43
C PRO A 451 27.77 -13.69 22.12
N ALA A 452 27.56 -12.54 21.49
CA ALA A 452 26.95 -12.45 20.17
C ALA A 452 27.80 -13.21 19.13
N PRO A 453 27.15 -13.92 18.19
CA PRO A 453 27.81 -14.47 17.02
C PRO A 453 28.55 -13.38 16.23
N ALA A 454 29.67 -13.74 15.60
CA ALA A 454 30.51 -12.79 14.87
C ALA A 454 29.77 -12.08 13.72
N ASP A 455 28.82 -12.76 13.08
CA ASP A 455 27.98 -12.22 12.00
C ASP A 455 26.86 -11.29 12.50
N ALA A 456 26.55 -11.31 13.80
CA ALA A 456 25.59 -10.42 14.44
C ALA A 456 26.23 -9.09 14.87
N ILE A 457 27.52 -9.07 15.19
CA ILE A 457 28.23 -7.87 15.66
C ILE A 457 28.17 -6.76 14.61
N GLY A 458 27.79 -5.56 15.04
CA GLY A 458 27.63 -4.41 14.16
C GLY A 458 26.40 -4.49 13.26
N ARG A 459 25.45 -5.39 13.53
CA ARG A 459 24.21 -5.53 12.75
C ARG A 459 22.97 -5.36 13.61
N LEU A 460 21.88 -5.01 12.93
CA LEU A 460 20.54 -5.04 13.46
C LEU A 460 20.04 -6.48 13.41
N CYS A 461 19.53 -6.94 14.55
CA CYS A 461 19.17 -8.32 14.80
C CYS A 461 17.76 -8.41 15.37
N THR A 462 17.09 -9.51 15.06
CA THR A 462 15.89 -9.94 15.77
C THR A 462 16.22 -11.14 16.65
N ARG A 463 15.45 -11.34 17.72
CA ARG A 463 15.56 -12.54 18.55
C ARG A 463 14.87 -13.72 17.86
N GLY A 464 15.57 -14.84 17.74
CA GLY A 464 15.08 -16.12 17.25
C GLY A 464 15.13 -17.19 18.34
N SER A 465 14.60 -18.38 18.05
CA SER A 465 14.60 -19.51 19.01
C SER A 465 16.00 -20.01 19.35
N ALA A 466 16.96 -19.87 18.43
CA ALA A 466 18.34 -20.29 18.58
C ALA A 466 19.32 -19.13 18.87
N GLY A 467 18.82 -17.92 19.13
CA GLY A 467 19.65 -16.73 19.38
C GLY A 467 19.36 -15.57 18.43
N LEU A 468 20.35 -14.68 18.27
CA LEU A 468 20.22 -13.47 17.45
C LEU A 468 20.27 -13.81 15.95
N VAL A 469 19.35 -13.23 15.19
CA VAL A 469 19.27 -13.36 13.73
C VAL A 469 19.54 -12.00 13.09
N PRO A 470 20.72 -11.78 12.48
CA PRO A 470 21.04 -10.52 11.82
C PRO A 470 20.23 -10.34 10.53
N PHE A 471 19.75 -9.12 10.28
CA PHE A 471 18.95 -8.82 9.07
C PHE A 471 19.30 -7.50 8.38
N SER A 472 19.97 -6.56 9.04
CA SER A 472 20.43 -5.33 8.38
C SER A 472 21.75 -4.84 8.96
N HIS A 473 22.64 -4.34 8.10
CA HIS A 473 23.85 -3.62 8.51
C HIS A 473 23.71 -2.10 8.29
N LYS A 474 22.75 -1.67 7.47
CA LYS A 474 22.57 -0.27 7.04
C LYS A 474 21.76 0.59 8.01
N LEU A 475 20.80 -0.03 8.71
CA LEU A 475 19.85 0.64 9.59
C LEU A 475 20.29 0.62 11.06
N ALA A 476 20.09 1.74 11.75
CA ALA A 476 19.99 1.79 13.20
C ALA A 476 18.67 1.15 13.68
N ALA A 477 18.56 0.87 14.99
CA ALA A 477 17.39 0.19 15.53
C ALA A 477 16.13 1.07 15.49
N GLU A 478 16.30 2.36 15.74
CA GLU A 478 15.25 3.37 15.75
C GLU A 478 14.81 3.76 14.33
N GLU A 479 15.76 3.79 13.38
CA GLU A 479 15.45 3.95 11.94
C GLU A 479 14.57 2.79 11.47
N TRP A 480 14.90 1.56 11.87
CA TRP A 480 14.08 0.39 11.55
C TRP A 480 12.69 0.46 12.20
N ARG A 481 12.60 0.84 13.48
CA ARG A 481 11.30 1.02 14.14
C ARG A 481 10.45 2.03 13.39
N SER A 482 11.01 3.19 13.03
CA SER A 482 10.31 4.24 12.29
C SER A 482 9.84 3.75 10.92
N LEU A 483 10.70 3.07 10.17
CA LEU A 483 10.36 2.46 8.89
C LEU A 483 9.25 1.40 9.02
N ARG A 484 9.36 0.50 10.01
CA ARG A 484 8.37 -0.56 10.26
C ARG A 484 6.98 0.01 10.57
N LEU A 485 6.93 1.13 11.28
CA LEU A 485 5.69 1.86 11.58
C LEU A 485 5.09 2.53 10.35
N ALA A 486 5.92 3.19 9.54
CA ALA A 486 5.49 3.78 8.27
C ALA A 486 4.91 2.70 7.34
N VAL A 487 5.54 1.52 7.24
CA VAL A 487 5.01 0.38 6.48
C VAL A 487 3.62 -0.03 7.02
N LYS A 488 3.45 -0.20 8.34
CA LYS A 488 2.16 -0.57 8.95
C LYS A 488 1.08 0.48 8.71
N GLN A 489 1.47 1.75 8.72
CA GLN A 489 0.57 2.87 8.46
C GLN A 489 0.11 2.91 6.99
N GLU A 490 1.03 2.84 6.03
CA GLU A 490 0.71 2.93 4.59
C GLU A 490 0.10 1.65 4.00
N THR A 491 0.23 0.52 4.69
CA THR A 491 -0.42 -0.74 4.32
C THR A 491 -1.78 -0.89 5.03
N VAL A 492 -1.77 -1.42 6.26
CA VAL A 492 -2.98 -1.89 6.92
C VAL A 492 -3.79 -0.76 7.53
N ALA A 493 -3.16 0.23 8.18
CA ALA A 493 -3.91 1.31 8.81
C ALA A 493 -4.63 2.18 7.76
N ALA A 494 -3.94 2.54 6.67
CA ALA A 494 -4.54 3.24 5.54
C ALA A 494 -5.70 2.44 4.91
N ASN A 495 -5.57 1.11 4.83
CA ASN A 495 -6.63 0.26 4.31
C ASN A 495 -7.85 0.18 5.24
N ILE A 496 -7.64 0.11 6.57
CA ILE A 496 -8.73 0.18 7.55
C ILE A 496 -9.47 1.52 7.44
N VAL A 497 -8.75 2.64 7.32
CA VAL A 497 -9.35 3.96 7.08
C VAL A 497 -10.16 3.97 5.78
N ARG A 498 -9.65 3.32 4.72
CA ARG A 498 -10.37 3.13 3.45
C ARG A 498 -11.67 2.35 3.66
N CYS A 499 -11.64 1.23 4.37
CA CYS A 499 -12.84 0.43 4.67
C CYS A 499 -13.88 1.22 5.47
N LEU A 500 -13.46 2.05 6.43
CA LEU A 500 -14.37 2.87 7.23
C LEU A 500 -15.19 3.88 6.40
N ARG A 501 -14.73 4.26 5.20
CA ARG A 501 -15.48 5.13 4.28
C ARG A 501 -16.75 4.50 3.73
N ALA A 502 -16.88 3.18 3.83
CA ALA A 502 -18.10 2.48 3.48
C ALA A 502 -19.19 2.65 4.55
N PHE A 503 -18.85 3.13 5.75
CA PHE A 503 -19.82 3.39 6.80
C PHE A 503 -20.22 4.87 6.77
N ASP A 504 -21.52 5.15 6.90
CA ASP A 504 -22.04 6.52 6.79
C ASP A 504 -21.56 7.42 7.95
N GLU A 505 -21.38 6.83 9.13
CA GLU A 505 -20.90 7.49 10.33
C GLU A 505 -19.69 6.74 10.93
N PRO A 506 -18.74 7.46 11.54
CA PRO A 506 -17.62 6.83 12.24
C PRO A 506 -18.14 6.03 13.44
N PRO A 507 -17.78 4.74 13.59
CA PRO A 507 -18.28 3.94 14.69
C PRO A 507 -17.72 4.43 16.03
N PRO A 508 -18.47 4.28 17.14
CA PRO A 508 -17.99 4.64 18.48
C PRO A 508 -16.76 3.83 18.88
N ALA A 509 -16.70 2.56 18.45
CA ALA A 509 -15.57 1.68 18.70
C ALA A 509 -15.25 0.82 17.47
N LEU A 510 -13.95 0.66 17.21
CA LEU A 510 -13.39 -0.28 16.26
C LEU A 510 -12.60 -1.34 17.03
N VAL A 511 -13.02 -2.59 16.96
CA VAL A 511 -12.38 -3.70 17.69
C VAL A 511 -11.56 -4.54 16.74
N LEU A 512 -10.23 -4.55 16.95
CA LEU A 512 -9.30 -5.31 16.12
C LEU A 512 -9.26 -6.77 16.57
N ALA A 513 -9.47 -7.69 15.63
CA ALA A 513 -9.35 -9.13 15.78
C ALA A 513 -8.33 -9.71 14.77
N GLY A 514 -8.05 -11.00 14.89
CA GLY A 514 -7.16 -11.72 14.00
C GLY A 514 -5.69 -11.64 14.41
N GLY A 515 -4.83 -12.29 13.62
CA GLY A 515 -3.39 -12.35 13.90
C GLY A 515 -2.69 -10.99 13.84
N GLY A 516 -3.19 -10.05 13.02
CA GLY A 516 -2.65 -8.69 12.96
C GLY A 516 -2.86 -7.92 14.26
N ALA A 517 -3.96 -8.15 14.97
CA ALA A 517 -4.29 -7.42 16.19
C ALA A 517 -3.42 -7.76 17.41
N LEU A 518 -2.56 -8.79 17.34
CA LEU A 518 -1.51 -9.04 18.34
C LEU A 518 -0.36 -8.04 18.29
N ASP A 519 -0.27 -7.25 17.22
CA ASP A 519 0.82 -6.31 17.00
C ASP A 519 0.50 -4.95 17.66
N ASP A 520 1.25 -4.61 18.71
CA ASP A 520 1.13 -3.34 19.43
C ASP A 520 1.34 -2.11 18.55
N GLU A 521 2.24 -2.22 17.58
CA GLU A 521 2.49 -1.13 16.66
C GLU A 521 1.35 -0.97 15.67
N LEU A 522 0.72 -2.06 15.24
CA LEU A 522 -0.44 -1.97 14.34
C LEU A 522 -1.64 -1.32 15.05
N LEU A 523 -1.93 -1.72 16.29
CA LEU A 523 -2.95 -1.04 17.10
C LEU A 523 -2.65 0.46 17.17
N ARG A 524 -1.40 0.83 17.44
CA ARG A 524 -0.98 2.23 17.53
C ARG A 524 -1.14 2.98 16.21
N THR A 525 -0.73 2.41 15.08
CA THR A 525 -0.84 3.07 13.76
C THR A 525 -2.29 3.24 13.34
N VAL A 526 -3.17 2.28 13.67
CA VAL A 526 -4.62 2.41 13.41
C VAL A 526 -5.22 3.51 14.28
N SER A 527 -4.91 3.56 15.58
CA SER A 527 -5.35 4.65 16.46
C SER A 527 -4.87 6.01 15.97
N GLU A 528 -3.61 6.13 15.53
CA GLU A 528 -3.04 7.38 15.03
C GLU A 528 -3.68 7.82 13.71
N ALA A 529 -3.99 6.87 12.82
CA ALA A 529 -4.68 7.13 11.56
C ALA A 529 -6.13 7.62 11.78
N LEU A 530 -6.74 7.26 12.91
CA LEU A 530 -8.10 7.63 13.29
C LEU A 530 -8.17 8.76 14.32
N ARG A 531 -7.04 9.40 14.68
CA ARG A 531 -6.98 10.42 15.75
C ARG A 531 -7.89 11.63 15.55
N THR A 532 -8.27 11.91 14.30
CA THR A 532 -9.16 13.03 13.93
C THR A 532 -10.64 12.64 13.96
N THR A 533 -10.94 11.37 14.25
CA THR A 533 -12.30 10.82 14.37
C THR A 533 -12.64 10.58 15.84
N SER A 534 -13.93 10.37 16.13
CA SER A 534 -14.39 9.95 17.47
C SER A 534 -14.24 8.45 17.72
N THR A 535 -13.74 7.67 16.75
CA THR A 535 -13.64 6.21 16.84
C THR A 535 -12.56 5.80 17.84
N VAL A 536 -12.96 5.05 18.86
CA VAL A 536 -12.02 4.42 19.80
C VAL A 536 -11.55 3.09 19.24
N VAL A 537 -10.24 2.87 19.19
CA VAL A 537 -9.66 1.61 18.70
C VAL A 537 -9.27 0.73 19.88
N GLY A 538 -9.78 -0.50 19.89
CA GLY A 538 -9.50 -1.52 20.91
C GLY A 538 -9.13 -2.86 20.31
N ARG A 539 -8.81 -3.83 21.18
CA ARG A 539 -8.57 -5.23 20.78
C ARG A 539 -9.70 -6.12 21.25
N ALA A 540 -10.02 -7.13 20.43
CA ALA A 540 -10.87 -8.21 20.87
C ALA A 540 -10.22 -8.99 22.02
N ASN A 541 -11.07 -9.50 22.91
CA ASN A 541 -10.73 -10.53 23.87
C ASN A 541 -11.77 -11.65 23.70
N VAL A 542 -11.60 -12.42 22.62
CA VAL A 542 -12.52 -13.46 22.18
C VAL A 542 -12.81 -14.40 23.34
N ASP A 543 -14.11 -14.46 23.65
CA ASP A 543 -14.73 -15.18 24.75
C ASP A 543 -14.02 -14.99 26.11
N ALA A 544 -13.47 -13.80 26.33
CA ALA A 544 -12.73 -13.37 27.51
C ALA A 544 -11.41 -14.12 27.81
N GLN A 545 -10.87 -14.93 26.89
CA GLN A 545 -9.70 -15.78 27.17
C GLN A 545 -8.62 -15.74 26.10
N HIS A 546 -8.99 -15.48 24.85
CA HIS A 546 -8.13 -15.72 23.71
C HIS A 546 -7.41 -14.46 23.22
N GLY A 547 -7.66 -13.30 23.85
CA GLY A 547 -7.25 -12.03 23.27
C GLY A 547 -7.85 -11.86 21.87
N PRO A 548 -7.14 -11.30 20.89
CA PRO A 548 -7.69 -11.06 19.57
C PRO A 548 -7.70 -12.30 18.65
N ARG A 549 -7.30 -13.47 19.16
CA ARG A 549 -7.13 -14.71 18.38
C ARG A 549 -8.36 -15.60 18.47
N PHE A 550 -8.43 -16.61 17.63
CA PHE A 550 -9.51 -17.60 17.57
C PHE A 550 -10.89 -17.02 17.24
N ALA A 551 -10.95 -15.82 16.65
CA ALA A 551 -12.21 -15.15 16.34
C ALA A 551 -13.05 -15.98 15.35
N VAL A 552 -12.45 -16.41 14.24
CA VAL A 552 -13.14 -17.28 13.26
C VAL A 552 -13.48 -18.63 13.89
N ALA A 553 -12.50 -19.34 14.44
CA ALA A 553 -12.70 -20.67 15.01
C ALA A 553 -13.78 -20.69 16.11
N SER A 554 -13.77 -19.72 17.03
CA SER A 554 -14.81 -19.60 18.06
C SER A 554 -16.15 -19.16 17.47
N GLY A 555 -16.14 -18.19 16.54
CA GLY A 555 -17.35 -17.72 15.88
C GLY A 555 -18.11 -18.81 15.14
N LEU A 556 -17.41 -19.75 14.49
CA LEU A 556 -18.02 -20.93 13.87
C LEU A 556 -18.80 -21.80 14.88
N VAL A 557 -18.24 -21.98 16.08
CA VAL A 557 -18.90 -22.71 17.18
C VAL A 557 -20.13 -21.96 17.69
N HIS A 558 -20.05 -20.65 17.84
CA HIS A 558 -21.18 -19.83 18.27
C HIS A 558 -22.29 -19.77 17.22
N LEU A 559 -21.95 -19.64 15.94
CA LEU A 559 -22.90 -19.73 14.83
C LEU A 559 -23.61 -21.09 14.81
N TYR A 560 -22.88 -22.17 15.05
CA TYR A 560 -23.46 -23.51 15.18
C TYR A 560 -24.44 -23.60 16.35
N ALA A 561 -24.15 -22.98 17.50
CA ALA A 561 -25.03 -22.99 18.66
C ALA A 561 -26.30 -22.13 18.48
N GLN A 562 -26.26 -21.17 17.55
CA GLN A 562 -27.38 -20.29 17.22
C GLN A 562 -28.31 -20.87 16.15
N ALA A 563 -27.79 -21.76 15.31
CA ALA A 563 -28.54 -22.50 14.28
C ALA A 563 -29.42 -23.60 14.90
#